data_AF-A0A929KSV6-F1
#
_entry.id   AF-A0A929KSV6-F1
#
_cell.length_a   1.000
_cell.length_b   1.000
_cell.length_c   1.000
_cell.angle_alpha   90.00
_cell.angle_beta   90.00
_cell.angle_gamma   90.00
#
_symmetry.space_group_name_H-M   'P 1'
#
loop_
_entity.id
_entity.type
_entity.pdbx_description
1 polymer ?
#
loop_
_entity_poly.entity_id
_entity_poly.type
_entity_poly.pdbx_seq_one_letter_code
_entity_poly.pdbx_strand_id
1 'polypeptide(L)'
;MTAPPTLGADLERVVRRVVDDYAAFVERGPGPGMHDDAKAFAAHHAACKSALAHLEHLMKLMRAAVGSAEADNRQLTAEMLAEARDAISATQDEEENDEDAGNSG
;
A
#
# COMPACT_ATOMS: atom_id res chain seq x y z
N MET A 1 -4.98 30.23 -15.95
CA MET A 1 -5.06 30.15 -14.48
C MET A 1 -5.44 28.72 -14.14
N THR A 2 -4.49 27.89 -13.73
CA THR A 2 -4.75 26.51 -13.32
C THR A 2 -5.28 26.56 -11.89
N ALA A 3 -6.42 25.92 -11.62
CA ALA A 3 -6.96 25.83 -10.26
C ALA A 3 -5.94 25.13 -9.33
N PRO A 4 -5.87 25.48 -8.03
CA PRO A 4 -5.00 24.79 -7.09
C PRO A 4 -5.37 23.31 -7.00
N PRO A 5 -4.38 22.41 -6.81
CA PRO A 5 -4.65 20.99 -6.64
C PRO A 5 -5.59 20.77 -5.46
N THR A 6 -6.62 19.97 -5.68
CA THR A 6 -7.55 19.56 -4.63
C THR A 6 -7.08 18.24 -4.03
N LEU A 7 -7.42 18.00 -2.75
CA LEU A 7 -7.13 16.71 -2.10
C LEU A 7 -7.64 15.52 -2.93
N GLY A 8 -8.79 15.66 -3.58
CA GLY A 8 -9.33 14.63 -4.48
C GLY A 8 -8.44 14.37 -5.70
N ALA A 9 -7.96 15.41 -6.38
CA ALA A 9 -7.06 15.28 -7.52
C ALA A 9 -5.69 14.72 -7.13
N ASP A 10 -5.19 15.07 -5.93
CA ASP A 10 -3.95 14.51 -5.40
C ASP A 10 -4.11 13.02 -5.05
N LEU A 11 -5.21 12.64 -4.40
CA LEU A 11 -5.51 11.23 -4.10
C LEU A 11 -5.66 10.40 -5.38
N GLU A 12 -6.35 10.91 -6.40
CA GLU A 12 -6.49 10.23 -7.69
C GLU A 12 -5.12 9.96 -8.34
N ARG A 13 -4.23 10.96 -8.32
CA ARG A 13 -2.87 10.83 -8.83
C ARG A 13 -2.05 9.78 -8.06
N VAL A 14 -2.17 9.74 -6.74
CA VAL A 14 -1.49 8.75 -5.90
C VAL A 14 -2.04 7.34 -6.16
N VAL A 15 -3.36 7.17 -6.23
CA VAL A 15 -4.01 5.88 -6.56
C VAL A 15 -3.49 5.35 -7.90
N ARG A 16 -3.48 6.17 -8.95
CA ARG A 16 -2.96 5.78 -10.27
C ARG A 16 -1.50 5.32 -10.19
N ARG A 17 -0.67 6.07 -9.48
CA ARG A 17 0.75 5.73 -9.33
C ARG A 17 0.95 4.39 -8.64
N VAL A 18 0.21 4.13 -7.56
CA VAL A 18 0.28 2.84 -6.84
C VAL A 18 -0.18 1.68 -7.72
N VAL A 19 -1.22 1.87 -8.55
CA VAL A 19 -1.66 0.85 -9.52
C VAL A 19 -0.57 0.54 -10.54
N ASP A 20 0.06 1.57 -11.12
CA ASP A 20 1.13 1.40 -12.10
C ASP A 20 2.35 0.68 -11.49
N ASP A 21 2.76 1.09 -10.29
CA ASP A 21 3.89 0.48 -9.58
C ASP A 21 3.57 -0.98 -9.16
N TYR A 22 2.34 -1.27 -8.74
CA TYR A 22 1.89 -2.63 -8.44
C TYR A 22 1.93 -3.53 -9.67
N ALA A 23 1.39 -3.08 -10.80
CA ALA A 23 1.39 -3.84 -12.04
C ALA A 23 2.82 -4.18 -12.50
N ALA A 24 3.72 -3.20 -12.45
CA ALA A 24 5.13 -3.40 -12.79
C ALA A 24 5.85 -4.34 -11.81
N PHE A 25 5.49 -4.29 -10.51
CA PHE A 25 6.02 -5.19 -9.51
C PHE A 25 5.61 -6.65 -9.77
N VAL A 26 4.31 -6.89 -10.01
CA VAL A 26 3.77 -8.23 -10.31
C VAL A 26 4.37 -8.80 -11.58
N GLU A 27 4.48 -7.99 -12.65
CA GLU A 27 5.05 -8.43 -13.93
C GLU A 27 6.52 -8.86 -13.78
N ARG A 28 7.28 -8.16 -12.93
CA ARG A 28 8.67 -8.51 -12.65
C ARG A 28 8.81 -9.84 -11.89
N GLY A 29 7.83 -10.20 -11.06
CA GLY A 29 7.86 -11.39 -10.22
C GLY A 29 8.95 -11.36 -9.14
N PRO A 30 9.28 -12.53 -8.54
CA PRO A 30 10.45 -12.69 -7.66
C PRO A 30 11.74 -12.29 -8.39
N GLY A 31 12.81 -12.01 -7.63
CA GLY A 31 14.09 -11.59 -8.21
C GLY A 31 14.62 -12.55 -9.29
N PRO A 32 15.43 -12.08 -10.26
CA PRO A 32 15.94 -12.93 -11.34
C PRO A 32 16.64 -14.17 -10.79
N GLY A 33 16.25 -15.35 -11.28
CA GLY A 33 16.80 -16.64 -10.84
C GLY A 33 16.21 -17.20 -9.54
N MET A 34 15.24 -16.52 -8.93
CA MET A 34 14.59 -16.94 -7.68
C MET A 34 13.17 -17.49 -7.90
N HIS A 35 12.79 -17.79 -9.15
CA HIS A 35 11.41 -18.20 -9.47
C HIS A 35 11.01 -19.54 -8.85
N ASP A 36 11.98 -20.43 -8.63
CA ASP A 36 11.75 -21.74 -7.99
C ASP A 36 11.98 -21.70 -6.47
N ASP A 37 12.35 -20.54 -5.91
CA ASP A 37 12.54 -20.36 -4.47
C ASP A 37 11.19 -20.02 -3.80
N ALA A 38 10.71 -20.95 -2.98
CA ALA A 38 9.48 -20.80 -2.22
C ALA A 38 9.49 -19.58 -1.28
N LYS A 39 10.64 -19.24 -0.69
CA LYS A 39 10.78 -18.06 0.18
C LYS A 39 10.67 -16.78 -0.66
N ALA A 40 11.34 -16.74 -1.80
CA ALA A 40 11.26 -15.59 -2.71
C ALA A 40 9.84 -15.38 -3.27
N PHE A 41 9.14 -16.47 -3.59
CA PHE A 41 7.72 -16.42 -3.98
C PHE A 41 6.83 -15.90 -2.85
N ALA A 42 7.00 -16.42 -1.62
CA ALA A 42 6.22 -16.00 -0.46
C ALA A 42 6.43 -14.50 -0.16
N ALA A 43 7.67 -14.03 -0.15
CA ALA A 43 8.01 -12.62 0.05
C ALA A 43 7.40 -11.72 -1.05
N HIS A 44 7.52 -12.13 -2.32
CA HIS A 44 6.90 -11.40 -3.43
C HIS A 44 5.38 -11.30 -3.27
N HIS A 45 4.73 -12.41 -2.89
CA HIS A 45 3.29 -12.45 -2.67
C HIS A 45 2.83 -11.63 -1.46
N ALA A 46 3.62 -11.61 -0.37
CA ALA A 46 3.38 -10.75 0.79
C ALA A 46 3.43 -9.26 0.40
N ALA A 47 4.46 -8.84 -0.34
CA ALA A 47 4.58 -7.48 -0.84
C ALA A 47 3.39 -7.09 -1.73
N CYS A 48 2.93 -7.99 -2.60
CA CYS A 48 1.72 -7.78 -3.42
C CYS A 48 0.46 -7.57 -2.56
N LYS A 49 0.28 -8.36 -1.50
CA LYS A 49 -0.85 -8.20 -0.57
C LYS A 49 -0.81 -6.84 0.13
N SER A 50 0.34 -6.43 0.64
CA SER A 50 0.52 -5.14 1.31
C SER A 50 0.24 -3.97 0.36
N ALA A 51 0.68 -4.07 -0.90
CA ALA A 51 0.37 -3.07 -1.93
C ALA A 51 -1.14 -2.96 -2.21
N LEU A 52 -1.86 -4.09 -2.29
CA LEU A 52 -3.32 -4.09 -2.49
C LEU A 52 -4.06 -3.51 -1.27
N ALA A 53 -3.63 -3.82 -0.05
CA ALA A 53 -4.19 -3.23 1.16
C ALA A 53 -3.99 -1.70 1.19
N HIS A 54 -2.80 -1.22 0.80
CA HIS A 54 -2.55 0.21 0.68
C HIS A 54 -3.45 0.86 -0.39
N LEU A 55 -3.64 0.22 -1.54
CA LEU A 55 -4.56 0.70 -2.58
C LEU A 55 -6.02 0.78 -2.07
N GLU A 56 -6.46 -0.21 -1.28
CA GLU A 56 -7.79 -0.18 -0.67
C GLU A 56 -7.97 1.02 0.27
N HIS A 57 -6.96 1.34 1.10
CA HIS A 57 -6.99 2.52 1.97
C HIS A 57 -7.08 3.82 1.18
N LEU A 58 -6.28 3.96 0.11
CA LEU A 58 -6.33 5.14 -0.76
C LEU A 58 -7.71 5.30 -1.41
N MET A 59 -8.33 4.20 -1.86
CA MET A 59 -9.68 4.22 -2.40
C MET A 59 -10.73 4.61 -1.36
N LYS A 60 -10.58 4.18 -0.09
CA LYS A 60 -11.46 4.61 1.01
C LYS A 60 -11.35 6.12 1.25
N LEU A 61 -10.13 6.66 1.31
CA LEU A 61 -9.88 8.10 1.47
C LEU A 61 -10.46 8.90 0.29
N MET A 62 -10.31 8.42 -0.94
CA MET A 62 -10.87 9.06 -2.12
C MET A 62 -12.40 9.10 -2.06
N ARG A 63 -13.06 8.01 -1.65
CA ARG A 63 -14.52 7.99 -1.46
C ARG A 63 -14.97 8.98 -0.38
N ALA A 64 -14.26 9.05 0.73
CA ALA A 64 -14.54 10.00 1.81
C ALA A 64 -14.39 11.46 1.32
N ALA A 65 -13.36 11.75 0.52
CA ALA A 65 -13.12 13.07 -0.04
C ALA A 65 -14.21 13.49 -1.04
N VAL A 66 -14.72 12.57 -1.87
CA VAL A 66 -15.79 12.85 -2.85
C VAL A 66 -17.17 12.94 -2.20
N GLY A 67 -17.43 12.18 -1.13
CA GLY A 67 -18.67 12.26 -0.35
C GLY A 67 -18.78 13.49 0.55
N SER A 68 -17.71 14.28 0.68
CA SER A 68 -17.58 15.40 1.62
C SER A 68 -18.06 16.75 1.07
N ALA A 69 -19.21 16.80 0.39
CA ALA A 69 -19.85 18.09 0.08
C ALA A 69 -20.50 18.76 1.31
N GLU A 70 -20.60 18.08 2.46
CA GLU A 70 -21.06 18.67 3.73
C GLU A 70 -19.95 18.66 4.80
N ALA A 71 -19.36 19.83 4.97
CA ALA A 71 -18.73 20.46 6.14
C ALA A 71 -18.49 19.66 7.45
N ASP A 72 -17.84 18.48 7.47
CA ASP A 72 -17.19 17.98 8.71
C ASP A 72 -16.03 16.96 8.54
N ASN A 73 -15.40 16.88 7.37
CA ASN A 73 -14.63 15.66 7.02
C ASN A 73 -13.09 15.75 7.18
N ARG A 74 -12.53 16.85 7.69
CA ARG A 74 -11.06 16.91 7.90
C ARG A 74 -10.58 16.02 9.03
N GLN A 75 -11.36 15.91 10.10
CA GLN A 75 -11.04 15.08 11.25
C GLN A 75 -11.17 13.60 10.90
N LEU A 76 -12.28 13.22 10.25
CA LEU A 76 -12.50 11.85 9.78
C LEU A 76 -11.43 11.41 8.76
N THR A 77 -11.07 12.28 7.81
CA THR A 77 -9.98 11.98 6.86
C THR A 77 -8.62 11.85 7.57
N ALA A 78 -8.35 12.66 8.60
CA ALA A 78 -7.10 12.56 9.36
C ALA A 78 -7.03 11.27 10.19
N GLU A 79 -8.14 10.83 10.79
CA GLU A 79 -8.25 9.57 11.53
C GLU A 79 -8.07 8.36 10.61
N MET A 80 -8.74 8.35 9.44
CA MET A 80 -8.55 7.29 8.44
C MET A 80 -7.12 7.25 7.88
N LEU A 81 -6.46 8.41 7.76
CA LEU A 81 -5.05 8.48 7.34
C LEU A 81 -4.11 7.93 8.43
N ALA A 82 -4.41 8.15 9.70
CA ALA A 82 -3.66 7.57 10.81
C ALA A 82 -3.81 6.04 10.83
N GLU A 83 -5.04 5.53 10.73
CA GLU A 83 -5.31 4.08 10.67
C GLU A 83 -4.60 3.41 9.49
N ALA A 84 -4.62 4.02 8.30
CA ALA A 84 -3.92 3.48 7.14
C ALA A 84 -2.40 3.43 7.33
N ARG A 85 -1.81 4.41 8.02
CA ARG A 85 -0.37 4.42 8.34
C ARG A 85 -0.03 3.33 9.35
N ASP A 86 -0.86 3.16 10.36
CA ASP A 86 -0.67 2.11 11.38
C ASP A 86 -0.80 0.72 10.76
N ALA A 87 -1.75 0.51 9.85
CA ALA A 87 -1.89 -0.74 9.11
C ALA A 87 -0.66 -1.05 8.24
N ILE A 88 -0.06 -0.04 7.59
CA ILE A 88 1.17 -0.20 6.82
C ILE A 88 2.35 -0.54 7.75
N SER A 89 2.45 0.13 8.90
CA SER A 89 3.51 -0.15 9.89
C SER A 89 3.39 -1.57 10.46
N ALA A 90 2.18 -2.02 10.79
CA ALA A 90 1.94 -3.35 11.34
C ALA A 90 2.35 -4.47 10.36
N THR A 91 2.19 -4.27 9.05
CA THR A 91 2.67 -5.24 8.06
C THR A 91 4.20 -5.32 7.94
N GLN A 92 4.94 -4.31 8.41
CA GLN A 92 6.41 -4.32 8.41
C GLN A 92 6.96 -5.12 9.60
N ASP A 93 6.29 -5.06 10.75
CA ASP A 93 6.74 -5.73 11.98
C ASP A 93 6.57 -7.28 11.94
N GLU A 94 5.68 -7.79 11.08
CA GLU A 94 5.46 -9.25 10.92
C GLU A 94 6.55 -9.93 10.05
N GLU A 95 7.34 -9.18 9.29
CA GLU A 95 8.39 -9.71 8.39
C GLU A 95 9.75 -9.93 9.09
N GLU A 96 9.99 -9.35 10.28
CA GLU A 96 11.27 -9.46 11.01
C GLU A 96 11.40 -10.69 11.93
N ASN A 97 10.37 -11.52 12.08
CA ASN A 97 10.36 -12.62 13.07
C ASN A 97 10.69 -14.02 12.50
N ASP A 98 11.21 -14.12 11.27
CA ASP A 98 11.51 -15.42 10.62
C ASP A 98 13.01 -15.61 10.27
N GLU A 99 13.90 -14.94 11.03
CA GLU A 99 15.36 -15.13 10.98
C GLU A 99 15.92 -15.76 12.27
N ASP A 100 15.44 -16.92 12.69
CA ASP A 100 16.22 -17.81 13.56
C ASP A 100 15.81 -19.28 13.43
N ALA A 101 16.26 -19.94 12.35
CA ALA A 101 16.35 -21.39 12.33
C ALA A 101 17.36 -21.87 11.29
N GLY A 102 18.57 -22.18 11.75
CA GLY A 102 19.36 -23.26 11.17
C GLY A 102 20.67 -22.85 10.50
N ASN A 103 21.72 -22.70 11.30
CA ASN A 103 23.03 -23.17 10.88
C ASN A 103 23.73 -23.90 12.05
N SER A 104 23.57 -25.22 12.07
CA SER A 104 24.38 -26.11 12.90
C SER A 104 25.65 -26.45 12.13
N GLY A 105 26.78 -25.93 12.60
CA GLY A 105 28.13 -26.33 12.19
C GLY A 105 28.89 -26.92 13.36
#